data_AF-A0A0S8ALN4-F1
#
_entry.id   AF-A0A0S8ALN4-F1
#
_cell.length_a   1.000
_cell.length_b   1.000
_cell.length_c   1.000
_cell.angle_alpha   90.00
_cell.angle_beta   90.00
_cell.angle_gamma   90.00
#
_symmetry.space_group_name_H-M   'P 1'
#
loop_
_entity.id
_entity.type
_entity.pdbx_description
1 polymer ?
#
loop_
_entity_poly.entity_id
_entity_poly.type
_entity_poly.pdbx_seq_one_letter_code
_entity_poly.pdbx_strand_id
1 'polypeptide(L)'
;MSRGIALEEVSDSTGISAAVLQALENEDREQLPAEVYVKAFYKKYAEYLGVDFEEIQVKYQQQTKSLKKTGQSSNFSTVITLKGQEENLLTEILRRLFLPLAILILGVLLYWIYKNYLTPFNPLGFYQKHLPSVCSFLRSNSPDFLC
;
A
#
# COMPACT_ATOMS: atom_id res chain seq x y z
N MET A 1 42.57 13.50 -2.15
CA MET A 1 42.65 12.62 -0.98
C MET A 1 41.85 11.38 -1.31
N SER A 2 42.56 10.34 -1.75
CA SER A 2 41.99 9.10 -2.27
C SER A 2 41.33 8.35 -1.12
N ARG A 3 40.00 8.31 -1.11
CA ARG A 3 39.19 7.55 -0.16
C ARG A 3 39.26 6.04 -0.46
N GLY A 4 40.42 5.51 -0.82
CA GLY A 4 40.58 4.09 -1.21
C GLY A 4 39.90 3.16 -0.21
N ILE A 5 40.14 3.39 1.08
CA ILE A 5 39.54 2.62 2.18
C ILE A 5 38.00 2.68 2.20
N ALA A 6 37.38 3.80 1.81
CA ALA A 6 35.92 3.92 1.76
C ALA A 6 35.32 3.25 0.51
N LEU A 7 36.05 3.19 -0.61
CA LEU A 7 35.53 2.59 -1.84
C LEU A 7 35.40 1.08 -1.73
N GLU A 8 36.29 0.40 -1.01
CA GLU A 8 36.12 -1.01 -0.67
C GLU A 8 34.85 -1.24 0.18
N GLU A 9 34.60 -0.42 1.20
CA GLU A 9 33.39 -0.53 2.04
C GLU A 9 32.10 -0.24 1.25
N VAL A 10 32.14 0.78 0.39
CA VAL A 10 31.03 1.09 -0.54
C VAL A 10 30.84 -0.05 -1.53
N SER A 11 31.94 -0.66 -2.02
CA SER A 11 31.89 -1.79 -2.94
C SER A 11 31.20 -2.99 -2.30
N ASP A 12 31.57 -3.32 -1.07
CA ASP A 12 30.98 -4.44 -0.33
C ASP A 12 29.49 -4.23 -0.04
N SER A 13 29.09 -3.00 0.29
CA SER A 13 27.71 -2.66 0.61
C SER A 13 26.80 -2.50 -0.62
N THR A 14 27.31 -1.92 -1.71
CA THR A 14 26.52 -1.63 -2.92
C THR A 14 26.58 -2.73 -3.98
N GLY A 15 27.60 -3.59 -3.90
CA GLY A 15 27.94 -4.62 -4.90
C GLY A 15 28.52 -4.04 -6.19
N ILE A 16 29.00 -2.80 -6.17
CA ILE A 16 29.64 -2.14 -7.31
C ILE A 16 31.14 -2.24 -7.10
N SER A 17 31.89 -2.78 -8.06
CA SER A 17 33.35 -2.92 -7.91
C SER A 17 34.02 -1.58 -7.62
N ALA A 18 35.02 -1.58 -6.73
CA ALA A 18 35.81 -0.40 -6.40
C ALA A 18 36.37 0.33 -7.63
N ALA A 19 36.78 -0.40 -8.67
CA ALA A 19 37.24 0.19 -9.94
C ALA A 19 36.16 1.05 -10.65
N VAL A 20 34.91 0.57 -10.66
CA VAL A 20 33.78 1.33 -11.24
C VAL A 20 33.43 2.52 -10.37
N LEU A 21 33.44 2.38 -9.04
CA LEU A 21 33.21 3.51 -8.14
C LEU A 21 34.30 4.57 -8.28
N GLN A 22 35.56 4.16 -8.44
CA GLN A 22 36.67 5.06 -8.71
C GLN A 22 36.52 5.76 -10.07
N ALA A 23 36.09 5.05 -11.11
CA ALA A 23 35.80 5.66 -12.41
C ALA A 23 34.63 6.68 -12.30
N LEU A 24 33.60 6.39 -11.49
CA LEU A 24 32.50 7.32 -11.21
C LEU A 24 32.97 8.59 -10.49
N GLU A 25 33.84 8.46 -9.47
CA GLU A 25 34.37 9.61 -8.74
C GLU A 25 35.32 10.49 -9.58
N ASN A 26 36.05 9.88 -10.52
CA ASN A 26 36.96 10.60 -11.42
C ASN A 26 36.31 11.06 -12.73
N GLU A 27 35.01 10.81 -12.91
CA GLU A 27 34.26 11.05 -14.17
C GLU A 27 34.92 10.41 -15.42
N ASP A 28 35.65 9.31 -15.23
CA ASP A 28 36.34 8.59 -16.30
C ASP A 28 35.36 7.70 -17.06
N ARG A 29 34.80 8.25 -18.15
CA ARG A 29 33.80 7.57 -18.97
C ARG A 29 34.33 6.39 -19.77
N GLU A 30 35.63 6.30 -20.00
CA GLU A 30 36.22 5.22 -20.80
C GLU A 30 36.27 3.90 -20.03
N GLN A 31 36.39 3.99 -18.70
CA GLN A 31 36.43 2.84 -17.80
C GLN A 31 35.04 2.46 -17.25
N LEU A 32 34.01 3.27 -17.50
CA LEU A 32 32.66 2.98 -17.06
C LEU A 32 32.02 1.88 -17.92
N PRO A 33 31.21 0.98 -17.32
CA PRO A 33 30.35 0.07 -18.06
C PRO A 33 29.34 0.83 -18.93
N ALA A 34 28.54 0.09 -19.71
CA ALA A 34 27.53 0.68 -20.58
C ALA A 34 26.69 1.76 -19.86
N GLU A 35 26.45 2.90 -20.53
CA GLU A 35 25.84 4.12 -19.96
C GLU A 35 24.50 3.86 -19.26
N VAL A 36 23.77 2.83 -19.70
CA VAL A 36 22.54 2.35 -19.08
C VAL A 36 22.69 1.95 -17.61
N TYR A 37 23.88 1.50 -17.19
CA TYR A 37 24.18 1.09 -15.81
C TYR A 37 24.73 2.22 -14.96
N VAL A 38 25.38 3.23 -15.58
CA VAL A 38 26.02 4.34 -14.88
C VAL A 38 25.04 5.06 -13.96
N LYS A 39 23.82 5.32 -14.43
CA LYS A 39 22.77 5.94 -13.61
C LYS A 39 22.33 5.06 -12.44
N ALA A 40 22.27 3.74 -12.63
CA ALA A 40 21.93 2.81 -11.54
C ALA A 40 23.04 2.78 -10.47
N PHE A 41 24.31 2.91 -10.88
CA PHE A 41 25.43 3.03 -9.94
C PHE A 41 25.39 4.34 -9.16
N TYR A 42 25.11 5.48 -9.81
CA TYR A 42 24.92 6.75 -9.11
C TYR A 42 23.79 6.69 -8.08
N LYS A 43 22.67 6.04 -8.42
CA LYS A 43 21.56 5.83 -7.49
C LYS A 43 21.99 5.03 -6.27
N LYS A 44 22.58 3.85 -6.47
CA LYS A 44 23.09 3.00 -5.38
C LYS A 44 24.12 3.71 -4.50
N TYR A 45 25.00 4.50 -5.11
CA TYR A 45 26.02 5.26 -4.39
C TYR A 45 25.39 6.39 -3.55
N ALA A 46 24.39 7.11 -4.10
CA ALA A 46 23.65 8.12 -3.36
C ALA A 46 22.84 7.51 -2.19
N GLU A 47 22.20 6.36 -2.40
CA GLU A 47 21.50 5.61 -1.36
C GLU A 47 22.45 5.20 -0.23
N TYR A 48 23.66 4.72 -0.56
CA TYR A 48 24.69 4.40 0.43
C TYR A 48 25.10 5.64 1.26
N LEU A 49 25.19 6.80 0.63
CA LEU A 49 25.50 8.07 1.28
C LEU A 49 24.31 8.67 2.06
N GLY A 50 23.14 8.04 2.04
CA GLY A 50 21.92 8.57 2.67
C GLY A 50 21.36 9.81 1.96
N VAL A 51 21.70 10.00 0.69
CA VAL A 51 21.28 11.14 -0.13
C VAL A 51 20.11 10.71 -1.01
N ASP A 52 19.01 11.46 -0.97
CA ASP A 52 17.86 11.21 -1.83
C ASP A 52 18.20 11.57 -3.29
N PHE A 53 18.53 10.53 -4.07
CA PHE A 53 18.84 10.65 -5.48
C PHE A 53 17.65 11.17 -6.30
N GLU A 54 16.42 10.84 -5.91
CA GLU A 54 15.22 11.26 -6.62
C GLU A 54 14.99 12.77 -6.43
N GLU A 55 15.16 13.27 -5.21
CA GLU A 55 15.09 14.71 -4.92
C GLU A 55 16.13 15.51 -5.74
N ILE A 56 17.38 15.02 -5.79
CA ILE A 56 18.45 15.65 -6.59
C ILE A 56 18.11 15.59 -8.08
N GLN A 57 17.62 14.46 -8.57
CA GLN A 57 17.27 14.30 -9.97
C GLN A 57 16.11 15.22 -10.37
N VAL A 58 15.11 15.40 -9.50
CA VAL A 58 13.99 16.32 -9.73
C VAL A 58 14.48 17.78 -9.76
N LYS A 59 15.29 18.19 -8.78
CA LYS A 59 15.89 19.54 -8.75
C LYS A 59 16.74 19.81 -9.98
N TYR A 60 17.57 18.86 -10.39
CA TYR A 60 18.40 18.97 -11.58
C TYR A 60 17.55 19.07 -12.85
N GLN A 61 16.49 18.27 -12.99
CA GLN A 61 15.57 18.37 -14.12
C GLN A 61 14.81 19.69 -14.15
N GLN A 62 14.42 20.24 -13.01
CA GLN A 62 13.78 21.56 -12.94
C GLN A 62 14.73 22.67 -13.37
N GLN A 63 16.00 22.60 -12.95
CA GLN A 63 17.05 23.53 -13.37
C GLN A 63 17.39 23.42 -14.87
N THR A 64 17.45 22.20 -15.42
CA THR A 64 17.79 21.99 -16.85
C THR A 64 16.61 22.19 -17.80
N LYS A 65 15.37 21.94 -17.37
CA LYS A 65 14.16 22.29 -18.14
C LYS A 65 14.05 23.79 -18.42
N SER A 66 14.62 24.61 -17.53
CA SER A 66 14.72 26.05 -17.68
C SER A 66 15.78 26.47 -18.72
N LEU A 67 16.67 25.57 -19.12
CA LEU A 67 17.88 25.89 -19.89
C LEU A 67 17.96 25.26 -21.29
N LYS A 68 17.32 24.13 -21.62
CA LYS A 68 17.42 23.59 -22.99
C LYS A 68 16.28 22.61 -23.37
N LYS A 69 15.47 23.05 -24.32
CA LYS A 69 14.58 22.23 -25.15
C LYS A 69 15.41 21.60 -26.29
N THR A 70 16.36 20.71 -25.99
CA THR A 70 17.09 19.98 -27.04
C THR A 70 17.74 18.70 -26.52
N GLY A 71 17.27 17.54 -27.03
CA GLY A 71 18.09 16.35 -27.24
C GLY A 71 18.19 15.33 -26.11
N GLN A 72 17.62 14.13 -26.36
CA GLN A 72 17.81 12.87 -25.63
C GLN A 72 17.02 12.67 -24.32
N SER A 73 15.69 12.64 -24.49
CA SER A 73 14.84 11.72 -23.74
C SER A 73 15.08 10.30 -24.28
N SER A 74 16.02 9.54 -23.71
CA SER A 74 16.04 8.09 -23.91
C SER A 74 15.28 7.42 -22.77
N ASN A 75 14.42 6.49 -23.17
CA ASN A 75 13.36 5.84 -22.42
C ASN A 75 13.88 4.98 -21.26
N PHE A 76 14.40 5.59 -20.20
CA PHE A 76 14.92 4.87 -19.02
C PHE A 76 14.07 5.07 -17.76
N SER A 77 13.20 6.09 -17.76
CA SER A 77 12.23 6.34 -16.68
C SER A 77 11.20 5.21 -16.51
N THR A 78 11.10 4.26 -17.44
CA THR A 78 10.13 3.16 -17.36
C THR A 78 10.72 1.89 -16.72
N VAL A 79 12.04 1.71 -16.71
CA VAL A 79 12.65 0.44 -16.23
C VAL A 79 13.15 0.54 -14.79
N ILE A 80 13.53 1.73 -14.31
CA ILE A 80 14.01 1.92 -12.92
C ILE A 80 12.87 2.13 -11.91
N THR A 81 11.65 2.38 -12.37
CA THR A 81 10.50 2.76 -11.51
C THR A 81 9.78 1.56 -10.86
N LEU A 82 10.40 0.38 -10.80
CA LEU A 82 9.75 -0.82 -10.23
C LEU A 82 10.38 -1.35 -8.94
N LYS A 83 11.36 -0.67 -8.33
CA LYS A 83 12.05 -1.26 -7.15
C LYS A 83 12.48 -0.28 -6.04
N GLY A 84 11.65 0.72 -5.71
CA GLY A 84 11.98 1.64 -4.61
C GLY A 84 10.82 2.35 -3.93
N GLN A 85 9.56 2.03 -4.24
CA GLN A 85 8.38 2.70 -3.68
C GLN A 85 7.25 1.74 -3.26
N GLU A 86 7.50 0.44 -3.16
CA GLU A 86 6.43 -0.54 -2.88
C GLU A 86 6.13 -0.71 -1.38
N GLU A 87 7.09 -0.46 -0.48
CA GLU A 87 6.90 -0.79 0.95
C GLU A 87 6.03 0.22 1.72
N ASN A 88 6.01 1.51 1.34
CA ASN A 88 5.24 2.53 2.06
C ASN A 88 3.95 2.94 1.35
N LEU A 89 3.91 2.94 0.02
CA LEU A 89 2.75 3.38 -0.74
C LEU A 89 1.62 2.34 -0.69
N LEU A 90 1.95 1.05 -0.83
CA LEU A 90 0.97 -0.04 -0.72
C LEU A 90 0.45 -0.16 0.72
N THR A 91 1.31 -0.04 1.72
CA THR A 91 0.93 -0.14 3.14
C THR A 91 0.03 1.01 3.57
N GLU A 92 0.29 2.24 3.10
CA GLU A 92 -0.56 3.42 3.36
C GLU A 92 -1.94 3.30 2.68
N ILE A 93 -1.99 2.83 1.43
CA ILE A 93 -3.25 2.62 0.69
C ILE A 93 -4.07 1.47 1.29
N LEU A 94 -3.42 0.34 1.59
CA LEU A 94 -4.05 -0.82 2.23
C LEU A 94 -4.62 -0.41 3.61
N ARG A 95 -3.85 0.29 4.44
CA ARG A 95 -4.32 0.76 5.75
C ARG A 95 -5.52 1.69 5.65
N ARG A 96 -5.55 2.59 4.66
CA ARG A 96 -6.64 3.57 4.48
C ARG A 96 -7.94 2.96 3.95
N LEU A 97 -7.85 1.82 3.24
CA LEU A 97 -9.02 1.08 2.73
C LEU A 97 -9.46 -0.08 3.64
N PHE A 98 -8.51 -0.76 4.28
CA PHE A 98 -8.79 -1.93 5.12
C PHE A 98 -9.47 -1.54 6.43
N LEU A 99 -9.14 -0.37 7.00
CA LEU A 99 -9.75 0.14 8.22
C LEU A 99 -11.27 0.38 8.08
N PRO A 100 -11.78 1.15 7.09
CA PRO A 100 -13.23 1.32 6.92
C PRO A 100 -13.92 0.02 6.50
N LEU A 101 -13.28 -0.81 5.67
CA LEU A 101 -13.85 -2.08 5.22
C LEU A 101 -14.03 -3.07 6.38
N ALA A 102 -13.04 -3.18 7.27
CA ALA A 102 -13.11 -4.02 8.46
C ALA A 102 -14.23 -3.57 9.42
N ILE A 103 -14.40 -2.24 9.60
CA ILE A 103 -15.50 -1.68 10.41
C ILE A 103 -16.86 -2.01 9.78
N LEU A 104 -16.98 -1.89 8.46
CA LEU A 104 -18.22 -2.21 7.73
C LEU A 104 -18.56 -3.70 7.86
N ILE A 105 -17.58 -4.59 7.65
CA ILE A 105 -17.74 -6.04 7.80
C ILE A 105 -18.12 -6.40 9.24
N LEU A 106 -17.47 -5.79 10.24
CA LEU A 106 -17.79 -5.99 11.65
C LEU A 106 -19.23 -5.56 11.96
N GLY A 107 -19.68 -4.41 11.44
CA GLY A 107 -21.06 -3.95 11.59
C GLY A 107 -22.09 -4.89 10.96
N VAL A 108 -21.81 -5.41 9.76
CA VAL A 108 -22.67 -6.39 9.07
C VAL A 108 -22.72 -7.71 9.84
N LEU A 109 -21.59 -8.19 10.36
CA LEU A 109 -21.52 -9.38 11.21
C LEU A 109 -22.32 -9.20 12.51
N LEU A 110 -22.16 -8.07 13.20
CA LEU A 110 -22.93 -7.76 14.40
C LEU A 110 -24.43 -7.69 14.12
N TYR A 111 -24.84 -7.09 12.98
CA TYR A 111 -26.24 -7.08 12.55
C TYR A 111 -26.77 -8.49 12.26
N TRP A 112 -25.98 -9.31 11.55
CA TRP A 112 -26.33 -10.69 11.26
C TRP A 112 -26.47 -11.53 12.53
N ILE A 113 -25.52 -11.37 13.47
CA ILE A 113 -25.56 -12.00 14.79
C ILE A 113 -26.76 -11.52 15.59
N TYR A 114 -27.06 -10.22 15.60
CA TYR A 114 -28.25 -9.67 16.25
C TYR A 114 -29.52 -10.32 15.69
N LYS A 115 -29.64 -10.37 14.35
CA LYS A 115 -30.77 -10.98 13.67
C LYS A 115 -30.89 -12.49 13.94
N ASN A 116 -29.78 -13.20 14.07
CA ASN A 116 -29.77 -14.66 14.18
C ASN A 116 -29.83 -15.17 15.63
N TYR A 117 -29.23 -14.43 16.57
CA TYR A 117 -29.06 -14.87 17.96
C TYR A 117 -29.81 -14.01 18.99
N LEU A 118 -30.05 -12.71 18.73
CA LEU A 118 -30.75 -11.82 19.68
C LEU A 118 -32.24 -11.59 19.38
N THR A 119 -32.73 -11.98 18.20
CA THR A 119 -34.16 -11.96 17.87
C THR A 119 -35.06 -13.06 18.47
N PRO A 120 -34.61 -14.08 19.25
CA PRO A 120 -35.56 -14.89 20.03
C PRO A 120 -36.06 -14.16 21.29
N PHE A 121 -35.49 -13.00 21.65
CA PHE A 121 -35.90 -12.18 22.79
C PHE A 121 -36.43 -10.80 22.36
N ASN A 122 -37.29 -10.79 21.34
CA ASN A 122 -38.07 -9.61 20.97
C ASN A 122 -39.39 -9.64 21.78
N PRO A 123 -39.53 -8.87 22.88
CA PRO A 123 -40.68 -9.00 23.81
C PRO A 123 -42.03 -8.56 23.21
N LEU A 124 -42.04 -8.02 21.98
CA LEU A 124 -43.24 -7.59 21.27
C LEU A 124 -43.52 -8.40 19.99
N GLY A 125 -42.80 -9.51 19.77
CA GLY A 125 -42.97 -10.38 18.60
C GLY A 125 -43.89 -11.59 18.82
N PHE A 126 -44.48 -11.74 20.01
CA PHE A 126 -45.31 -12.89 20.38
C PHE A 126 -46.76 -12.48 20.60
N TYR A 127 -47.54 -12.27 19.54
CA TYR A 127 -49.00 -12.37 19.65
C TYR A 127 -49.70 -12.82 18.37
N GLN A 128 -49.15 -13.77 17.62
CA GLN A 128 -50.01 -14.62 16.78
C GLN A 128 -49.30 -15.90 16.32
N LYS A 129 -49.34 -16.95 17.14
CA LYS A 129 -49.26 -18.33 16.59
C LYS A 129 -49.68 -19.48 17.48
N HIS A 130 -50.13 -19.24 18.72
CA HIS A 130 -50.69 -20.32 19.54
C HIS A 130 -51.94 -19.85 20.27
N LEU A 131 -53.09 -19.89 19.58
CA LEU A 131 -54.39 -19.91 20.23
C LEU A 131 -55.28 -21.10 19.78
N PRO A 132 -54.82 -22.38 19.74
CA PRO A 132 -55.74 -23.51 19.64
C PRO A 132 -55.94 -24.11 21.04
N SER A 133 -57.06 -23.78 21.69
CA SER A 133 -57.74 -24.62 22.72
C SER A 133 -58.80 -23.85 23.51
N VAL A 134 -58.68 -22.53 23.64
CA VAL A 134 -59.58 -21.76 24.53
C VAL A 134 -60.92 -21.44 23.86
N CYS A 135 -60.95 -21.09 22.56
CA CYS A 135 -62.21 -20.78 21.86
C CYS A 135 -63.12 -22.02 21.67
N SER A 136 -62.55 -23.21 21.51
CA SER A 136 -63.34 -24.45 21.40
C SER A 136 -63.97 -24.85 22.74
N PHE A 137 -63.36 -24.50 23.87
CA PHE A 137 -63.88 -24.79 25.20
C PHE A 137 -64.97 -23.78 25.61
N LEU A 138 -64.80 -22.50 25.27
CA LEU A 138 -65.78 -21.45 25.59
C LEU A 138 -67.05 -21.50 24.74
N ARG A 139 -66.99 -22.08 23.53
CA ARG A 139 -68.19 -22.28 22.68
C ARG A 139 -69.16 -23.34 23.21
N SER A 140 -68.69 -24.25 24.06
CA SER A 140 -69.53 -25.30 24.65
C SER A 140 -70.46 -24.79 25.75
N ASN A 141 -70.23 -23.61 26.33
CA ASN A 141 -70.89 -23.21 27.59
C ASN A 141 -71.69 -21.91 27.53
N SER A 142 -71.70 -21.20 26.39
CA SER A 142 -72.44 -19.94 26.25
C SER A 142 -72.55 -19.53 24.77
N PRO A 143 -73.74 -19.58 24.15
CA PRO A 143 -73.89 -19.32 22.72
C PRO A 143 -73.86 -17.84 22.31
N ASP A 144 -73.74 -16.90 23.25
CA ASP A 144 -73.98 -15.47 22.97
C ASP A 144 -72.71 -14.58 22.93
N PHE A 145 -71.51 -15.14 23.08
CA PHE A 145 -70.27 -14.37 22.93
C PHE A 145 -69.65 -14.58 21.54
N LEU A 146 -69.79 -13.55 20.69
CA LEU A 146 -69.04 -13.39 19.45
C LEU A 146 -67.58 -13.05 19.80
N CYS A 147 -66.65 -13.92 19.42
CA CYS A 147 -65.28 -13.49 19.08
C CYS A 147 -65.28 -12.89 17.67
#